data_AF-A0A031LYH6-F1
#
_entry.id   AF-A0A031LYH6-F1
#
_cell.length_a   1.000
_cell.length_b   1.000
_cell.length_c   1.000
_cell.angle_alpha   90.00
_cell.angle_beta   90.00
_cell.angle_gamma   90.00
#
_symmetry.space_group_name_H-M   'P 1'
#
loop_
_entity.id
_entity.type
_entity.pdbx_description
1 polymer ?
#
loop_
_entity_poly.entity_id
_entity_poly.type
_entity_poly.pdbx_seq_one_letter_code
_entity_poly.pdbx_strand_id
1 'polypeptide(L)'
;MQFQGTVFISLIAVFVSACSTAPSNPNTPIVLEQHKNIAVEPETQHNIARLIKQNDNCLIEFTGNFETGKATEYWFFQGEQLVSAHSNLDADVEEKQTVFDIQDSTKQSNFNALKNHFNAQNLQQCEHF
;
A
#
# COMPACT_ATOMS: atom_id res chain seq x y z
N MET A 1 -70.25 -15.29 19.89
CA MET A 1 -68.87 -15.80 19.75
C MET A 1 -67.98 -14.60 19.52
N GLN A 2 -67.15 -14.22 20.49
CA GLN A 2 -66.23 -13.09 20.38
C GLN A 2 -64.82 -13.63 20.12
N PHE A 3 -64.20 -13.20 19.01
CA PHE A 3 -62.76 -13.36 18.76
C PHE A 3 -62.17 -11.95 18.82
N GLN A 4 -61.32 -11.67 19.81
CA GLN A 4 -60.43 -10.51 19.77
C GLN A 4 -59.00 -11.01 19.97
N GLY A 5 -58.21 -10.83 18.92
CA GLY A 5 -56.85 -11.35 18.78
C GLY A 5 -55.83 -10.52 19.54
N THR A 6 -54.87 -11.23 20.13
CA THR A 6 -53.71 -10.66 20.82
C THR A 6 -52.65 -10.26 19.79
N VAL A 7 -52.32 -8.97 19.72
CA VAL A 7 -51.25 -8.44 18.85
C VAL A 7 -49.90 -8.63 19.53
N PHE A 8 -49.02 -9.44 18.94
CA PHE A 8 -47.61 -9.56 19.32
C PHE A 8 -46.80 -8.45 18.65
N ILE A 9 -46.25 -7.52 19.43
CA ILE A 9 -45.33 -6.49 18.95
C ILE A 9 -43.90 -7.02 19.14
N SER A 10 -43.24 -7.43 18.04
CA SER A 10 -41.80 -7.73 18.04
C SER A 10 -41.01 -6.43 17.90
N LEU A 11 -40.17 -6.13 18.88
CA LEU A 11 -39.28 -4.99 18.91
C LEU A 11 -37.97 -5.34 18.19
N ILE A 12 -37.79 -4.87 16.95
CA ILE A 12 -36.54 -5.04 16.20
C ILE A 12 -35.60 -3.90 16.62
N ALA A 13 -34.52 -4.24 17.33
CA ALA A 13 -33.45 -3.31 17.64
C ALA A 13 -32.57 -3.12 16.40
N VAL A 14 -32.67 -1.93 15.78
CA VAL A 14 -31.78 -1.52 14.68
C VAL A 14 -30.48 -1.00 15.30
N PHE A 15 -29.43 -1.79 15.25
CA PHE A 15 -28.07 -1.33 15.56
C PHE A 15 -27.58 -0.47 14.39
N VAL A 16 -27.72 0.86 14.52
CA VAL A 16 -27.09 1.81 13.60
C VAL A 16 -25.61 1.89 13.97
N SER A 17 -24.75 1.21 13.23
CA SER A 17 -23.31 1.45 13.28
C SER A 17 -23.04 2.83 12.67
N ALA A 18 -22.77 3.83 13.51
CA ALA A 18 -22.36 5.14 13.04
C ALA A 18 -20.96 5.05 12.40
N CYS A 19 -20.90 5.00 11.07
CA CYS A 19 -19.66 5.27 10.33
C CYS A 19 -19.31 6.75 10.54
N SER A 20 -18.17 7.01 11.19
CA SER A 20 -17.62 8.36 11.29
C SER A 20 -17.19 8.82 9.89
N THR A 21 -17.97 9.70 9.27
CA THR A 21 -17.62 10.39 8.02
C THR A 21 -16.75 11.61 8.35
N ALA A 22 -15.54 11.40 8.86
CA ALA A 22 -14.55 12.47 8.88
C ALA A 22 -14.18 12.77 7.41
N PRO A 23 -14.25 14.04 6.95
CA PRO A 23 -13.83 14.36 5.59
C PRO A 23 -12.35 13.97 5.45
N SER A 24 -12.05 13.01 4.57
CA SER A 24 -10.66 12.75 4.19
C SER A 24 -10.17 13.95 3.40
N ASN A 25 -9.06 14.55 3.83
CA ASN A 25 -8.36 15.52 3.00
C ASN A 25 -7.98 14.79 1.69
N PRO A 26 -8.43 15.28 0.51
CA PRO A 26 -8.16 14.61 -0.76
C PRO A 26 -6.66 14.53 -1.07
N ASN A 27 -5.83 15.30 -0.37
CA ASN A 27 -4.38 15.34 -0.53
C ASN A 27 -3.60 14.37 0.37
N THR A 28 -4.29 13.57 1.19
CA THR A 28 -3.61 12.63 2.10
C THR A 28 -3.26 11.34 1.36
N PRO A 29 -2.00 10.89 1.38
CA PRO A 29 -1.62 9.58 0.83
C PRO A 29 -2.43 8.44 1.45
N ILE A 30 -2.95 7.54 0.62
CA ILE A 30 -3.79 6.42 1.04
C ILE A 30 -3.03 5.12 0.84
N VAL A 31 -2.86 4.33 1.90
CA VAL A 31 -2.32 2.96 1.77
C VAL A 31 -3.42 2.07 1.20
N LEU A 32 -3.24 1.60 -0.03
CA LEU A 32 -4.18 0.70 -0.69
C LEU A 32 -3.97 -0.74 -0.26
N GLU A 33 -2.72 -1.14 -0.07
CA GLU A 33 -2.35 -2.51 0.27
C GLU A 33 -1.00 -2.57 1.00
N GLN A 34 -0.83 -3.58 1.84
CA GLN A 34 0.42 -3.84 2.54
C GLN A 34 0.66 -5.35 2.67
N HIS A 35 1.87 -5.77 2.35
CA HIS A 35 2.37 -7.12 2.58
C HIS A 35 3.58 -7.12 3.51
N LYS A 36 3.83 -8.27 4.11
CA LYS A 36 5.02 -8.54 4.92
C LYS A 36 5.71 -9.79 4.42
N ASN A 37 7.04 -9.82 4.49
CA ASN A 37 7.87 -10.98 4.14
C ASN A 37 7.63 -11.48 2.72
N ILE A 38 7.54 -10.57 1.75
CA ILE A 38 7.45 -10.95 0.34
C ILE A 38 8.81 -11.38 -0.17
N ALA A 39 8.84 -12.35 -1.08
CA ALA A 39 10.06 -12.79 -1.75
C ALA A 39 10.42 -11.82 -2.87
N VAL A 40 11.52 -11.09 -2.68
CA VAL A 40 12.07 -10.10 -3.62
C VAL A 40 13.60 -10.11 -3.56
N GLU A 41 14.24 -9.60 -4.61
CA GLU A 41 15.71 -9.49 -4.70
C GLU A 41 16.19 -8.05 -4.47
N PRO A 42 17.28 -7.84 -3.72
CA PRO A 42 18.00 -8.85 -2.93
C PRO A 42 17.16 -9.40 -1.77
N GLU A 43 17.46 -10.63 -1.33
CA GLU A 43 16.79 -11.21 -0.17
C GLU A 43 16.95 -10.31 1.08
N THR A 44 15.84 -10.14 1.81
CA THR A 44 15.76 -9.30 3.00
C THR A 44 14.96 -9.99 4.10
N GLN A 45 15.19 -9.60 5.35
CA GLN A 45 14.45 -10.12 6.50
C GLN A 45 13.36 -9.16 6.95
N HIS A 46 12.24 -9.69 7.40
CA HIS A 46 11.14 -8.91 7.99
C HIS A 46 10.67 -7.75 7.09
N ASN A 47 10.68 -7.95 5.78
CA ASN A 47 10.40 -6.86 4.86
C ASN A 47 8.92 -6.47 4.86
N ILE A 48 8.65 -5.21 4.50
CA ILE A 48 7.30 -4.66 4.37
C ILE A 48 7.23 -3.96 3.02
N ALA A 49 6.18 -4.26 2.25
CA ALA A 49 5.88 -3.57 1.00
C ALA A 49 4.51 -2.91 1.11
N ARG A 50 4.42 -1.62 0.77
CA ARG A 50 3.18 -0.84 0.83
C ARG A 50 2.90 -0.22 -0.53
N LEU A 51 1.69 -0.42 -1.03
CA LEU A 51 1.16 0.30 -2.17
C LEU A 51 0.39 1.52 -1.67
N ILE A 52 0.83 2.71 -2.08
CA ILE A 52 0.33 3.98 -1.58
C ILE A 52 -0.12 4.83 -2.76
N LYS A 53 -1.39 5.25 -2.75
CA LYS A 53 -1.91 6.24 -3.69
C LYS A 53 -1.59 7.65 -3.21
N GLN A 54 -1.01 8.47 -4.08
CA GLN A 54 -0.82 9.89 -3.89
C GLN A 54 -1.72 10.67 -4.86
N ASN A 55 -1.61 11.99 -4.88
CA ASN A 55 -2.43 12.84 -5.74
C ASN A 55 -2.16 12.61 -7.23
N ASP A 56 -0.88 12.53 -7.59
CA ASP A 56 -0.43 12.57 -8.99
C ASP A 56 0.34 11.29 -9.41
N ASN A 57 0.51 10.35 -8.49
CA ASN A 57 1.21 9.08 -8.74
C ASN A 57 0.83 8.03 -7.68
N CYS A 58 1.33 6.82 -7.87
CA CYS A 58 1.45 5.84 -6.80
C CYS A 58 2.91 5.64 -6.39
N LEU A 59 3.06 5.17 -5.16
CA LEU A 59 4.32 4.83 -4.54
C LEU A 59 4.25 3.38 -4.06
N ILE A 60 5.25 2.58 -4.42
CA ILE A 60 5.61 1.39 -3.64
C ILE A 60 6.71 1.80 -2.67
N GLU A 61 6.41 1.73 -1.38
CA GLU A 61 7.41 1.84 -0.31
C GLU A 61 7.79 0.42 0.12
N PHE A 62 9.05 0.06 -0.09
CA PHE A 62 9.60 -1.22 0.33
C PHE A 62 10.63 -0.99 1.43
N THR A 63 10.49 -1.68 2.56
CA THR A 63 11.48 -1.66 3.65
C THR A 63 12.00 -3.07 3.86
N GLY A 64 13.29 -3.26 3.68
CA GLY A 64 13.98 -4.53 3.94
C GLY A 64 15.01 -4.37 5.04
N ASN A 65 15.08 -5.33 5.96
CA ASN A 65 16.12 -5.37 6.98
C ASN A 65 17.23 -6.33 6.55
N PHE A 66 18.46 -5.94 6.87
CA PHE A 66 19.68 -6.70 6.75
C PHE A 66 20.30 -6.88 8.14
N GLU A 67 21.36 -7.67 8.25
CA GLU A 67 22.04 -7.89 9.53
C GLU A 67 22.58 -6.58 10.13
N THR A 68 23.04 -5.65 9.28
CA THR A 68 23.75 -4.43 9.68
C THR A 68 22.91 -3.15 9.53
N GLY A 69 21.60 -3.26 9.30
CA GLY A 69 20.74 -2.09 9.10
C GLY A 69 19.47 -2.36 8.29
N LYS A 70 18.91 -1.29 7.73
CA LYS A 70 17.65 -1.29 6.98
C LYS A 70 17.81 -0.46 5.71
N ALA A 71 17.25 -0.94 4.60
CA ALA A 71 17.04 -0.11 3.43
C ALA A 71 15.54 0.13 3.23
N THR A 72 15.19 1.38 2.95
CA THR A 72 13.87 1.74 2.47
C THR A 72 13.98 2.25 1.04
N GLU A 73 13.25 1.62 0.13
CA GLU A 73 13.17 1.98 -1.27
C GLU A 73 11.81 2.59 -1.59
N TYR A 74 11.83 3.61 -2.44
CA TYR A 74 10.67 4.36 -2.88
C TYR A 74 10.60 4.28 -4.39
N TRP A 75 9.54 3.66 -4.91
CA TRP A 75 9.30 3.48 -6.33
C TRP A 75 8.06 4.25 -6.74
N PHE A 76 8.23 5.39 -7.40
CA PHE A 76 7.13 6.26 -7.85
C PHE A 76 6.77 5.92 -9.29
N PHE A 77 5.48 5.69 -9.54
CA PHE A 77 4.99 5.21 -10.82
C PHE A 77 3.59 5.74 -11.15
N GLN A 78 3.26 5.70 -12.45
CA GLN A 78 1.95 6.06 -12.99
C GLN A 78 1.52 4.96 -13.96
N GLY A 79 0.43 4.26 -13.65
CA GLY A 79 0.02 3.05 -14.37
C GLY A 79 1.14 2.01 -14.41
N GLU A 80 1.63 1.72 -15.61
CA GLU A 80 2.73 0.76 -15.81
C GLU A 80 4.13 1.39 -15.77
N GLN A 81 4.22 2.72 -15.83
CA GLN A 81 5.48 3.43 -16.02
C GLN A 81 6.13 3.80 -14.69
N LEU A 82 7.36 3.34 -14.48
CA LEU A 82 8.23 3.85 -13.42
C LEU A 82 8.69 5.28 -13.75
N VAL A 83 8.43 6.22 -12.85
CA VAL A 83 8.73 7.66 -13.02
C VAL A 83 10.01 8.04 -12.31
N SER A 84 10.22 7.54 -11.09
CA SER A 84 11.46 7.73 -10.34
C SER A 84 11.61 6.66 -9.28
N ALA A 85 12.85 6.38 -8.86
CA ALA A 85 13.09 5.50 -7.74
C ALA A 85 14.35 5.92 -6.97
N HIS A 86 14.33 5.73 -5.66
CA HIS A 86 15.50 5.91 -4.81
C HIS A 86 15.46 4.99 -3.60
N SER A 87 16.61 4.77 -2.98
CA SER A 87 16.73 4.07 -1.71
C SER A 87 17.42 4.93 -0.67
N ASN A 88 17.02 4.74 0.58
CA ASN A 88 17.69 5.23 1.77
C ASN A 88 18.21 4.01 2.54
N LEU A 89 19.53 3.92 2.65
CA LEU A 89 20.22 2.99 3.52
C LEU A 89 20.44 3.67 4.86
N ASP A 90 19.98 2.99 5.91
CA ASP A 90 20.16 3.35 7.31
C ASP A 90 20.86 2.15 7.97
N ALA A 91 22.19 2.18 7.96
CA ALA A 91 23.05 1.12 8.47
C ALA A 91 23.99 1.65 9.54
N ASP A 92 24.47 0.76 10.42
CA ASP A 92 25.23 1.12 11.63
C ASP A 92 26.44 2.03 11.38
N VAL A 93 27.02 1.97 10.18
CA VAL A 93 28.24 2.70 9.79
C VAL A 93 28.03 3.68 8.64
N GLU A 94 26.87 3.68 7.99
CA GLU A 94 26.62 4.48 6.79
C GLU A 94 25.13 4.79 6.62
N GLU A 95 24.80 6.08 6.57
CA GLU A 95 23.53 6.57 6.05
C GLU A 95 23.73 7.08 4.62
N LYS A 96 22.99 6.52 3.67
CA LYS A 96 23.18 6.84 2.26
C LYS A 96 21.88 6.80 1.47
N GLN A 97 21.63 7.87 0.73
CA GLN A 97 20.60 7.88 -0.31
C GLN A 97 21.20 7.55 -1.67
N THR A 98 20.55 6.68 -2.43
CA THR A 98 20.91 6.35 -3.81
C THR A 98 19.70 6.55 -4.72
N VAL A 99 19.83 7.42 -5.72
CA VAL A 99 18.83 7.53 -6.79
C VAL A 99 19.10 6.45 -7.83
N PHE A 100 18.07 5.71 -8.22
CA PHE A 100 18.18 4.65 -9.22
C PHE A 100 18.00 5.21 -10.63
N ASP A 101 18.78 4.71 -11.58
CA ASP A 101 18.50 4.92 -12.99
C ASP A 101 17.28 4.08 -13.38
N ILE A 102 16.18 4.75 -13.78
CA ILE A 102 14.94 4.08 -14.16
C ILE A 102 15.02 3.37 -15.53
N GLN A 103 16.05 3.66 -16.32
CA GLN A 103 16.29 2.97 -17.58
C GLN A 103 17.10 1.69 -17.39
N ASP A 104 17.71 1.50 -16.21
CA ASP A 104 18.41 0.27 -15.85
C ASP A 104 17.44 -0.93 -15.86
N SER A 105 17.80 -1.97 -16.63
CA SER A 105 16.93 -3.13 -16.83
C SER A 105 16.74 -3.95 -15.56
N THR A 106 17.74 -4.01 -14.68
CA THR A 106 17.63 -4.67 -13.38
C THR A 106 16.68 -3.89 -12.47
N LYS A 107 16.74 -2.56 -12.45
CA LYS A 107 15.81 -1.73 -11.67
C LYS A 107 14.38 -1.83 -12.16
N GLN A 108 14.16 -1.87 -13.48
CA GLN A 108 12.83 -2.12 -14.04
C GLN A 108 12.31 -3.52 -13.68
N SER A 109 13.17 -4.54 -13.72
CA SER A 109 12.80 -5.90 -13.32
C SER A 109 12.41 -5.97 -11.83
N ASN A 110 13.19 -5.34 -10.96
CA ASN A 110 12.90 -5.32 -9.53
C ASN A 110 11.59 -4.58 -9.23
N PHE A 111 11.37 -3.42 -9.85
CA PHE A 111 10.09 -2.70 -9.74
C PHE A 111 8.91 -3.57 -10.15
N ASN A 112 8.99 -4.25 -11.31
CA ASN A 112 7.92 -5.11 -11.78
C ASN A 112 7.68 -6.31 -10.87
N ALA A 113 8.75 -6.93 -10.37
CA ALA A 113 8.65 -8.01 -9.40
C ALA A 113 7.94 -7.56 -8.11
N LEU A 114 8.30 -6.39 -7.57
CA LEU A 114 7.64 -5.77 -6.41
C LEU A 114 6.17 -5.45 -6.69
N LYS A 115 5.88 -4.80 -7.82
CA LYS A 115 4.52 -4.40 -8.21
C LYS A 115 3.59 -5.60 -8.31
N ASN A 116 4.09 -6.73 -8.83
CA ASN A 116 3.31 -7.95 -9.04
C ASN A 116 2.89 -8.67 -7.75
N HIS A 117 3.36 -8.25 -6.57
CA HIS A 117 2.86 -8.77 -5.30
C HIS A 117 1.52 -8.15 -4.89
N PHE A 118 1.14 -7.00 -5.44
CA PHE A 118 -0.11 -6.31 -5.07
C PHE A 118 -1.31 -6.76 -5.91
N ASN A 119 -2.51 -6.63 -5.35
CA ASN A 119 -3.75 -6.99 -6.02
C ASN A 119 -4.04 -6.08 -7.22
N ALA A 120 -4.45 -6.67 -8.35
CA ALA A 120 -4.80 -5.95 -9.57
C ALA A 120 -5.85 -4.84 -9.36
N GLN A 121 -6.84 -5.04 -8.47
CA GLN A 121 -7.86 -4.03 -8.17
C GLN A 121 -7.28 -2.81 -7.45
N ASN A 122 -6.27 -3.00 -6.61
CA ASN A 122 -5.58 -1.89 -5.96
C ASN A 122 -4.64 -1.19 -6.93
N LEU A 123 -3.94 -1.94 -7.79
CA LEU A 123 -3.09 -1.38 -8.86
C LEU A 123 -3.89 -0.54 -9.86
N GLN A 124 -5.13 -0.93 -10.17
CA GLN A 124 -6.01 -0.15 -11.07
C GLN A 124 -6.27 1.28 -10.55
N GLN A 125 -6.23 1.50 -9.24
CA GLN A 125 -6.39 2.84 -8.67
C GLN A 125 -5.19 3.77 -8.93
N CYS A 126 -4.10 3.23 -9.51
CA CYS A 126 -2.88 3.92 -9.91
C CYS A 126 -2.80 4.18 -11.43
N GLU A 127 -3.82 3.83 -12.21
CA GLU A 127 -3.82 3.99 -13.68
C GLU A 127 -4.34 5.36 -14.15
N HIS A 128 -4.99 6.12 -13.27
CA HIS A 128 -5.70 7.35 -13.60
C HIS A 128 -5.30 8.49 -12.65
N PHE A 129 -4.39 9.34 -13.13
CA PHE A 129 -3.97 10.59 -12.52
C PHE A 129 -4.17 11.72 -13.52
#